data_AF-A0A4U8UL38-F1
#
_entry.id   AF-A0A4U8UL38-F1
#
_cell.length_a   1.000
_cell.length_b   1.000
_cell.length_c   1.000
_cell.angle_alpha   90.00
_cell.angle_beta   90.00
_cell.angle_gamma   90.00
#
_symmetry.space_group_name_H-M   'P 1'
#
loop_
_entity.id
_entity.type
_entity.pdbx_description
1 polymer ?
#
loop_
_entity_poly.entity_id
_entity_poly.type
_entity_poly.pdbx_seq_one_letter_code
_entity_poly.pdbx_strand_id
1 'polypeptide(L)'
;MGVIITCMANFLAGIVIAFVLSWKMTLVMLCFVPFMAASMIGIGKVAGYMIKKELKHYGKAGAIAEEVIGGIRTVIAFNGQMNEIIRYRKSLLKAVKSGSIKAATISGATASIQLLVFVSMGVAFWYGTKLVIYGEISAGTTFAVFWSVMGGTFALGQAAPQLAVIIGAKAAATTIFDVIDRSQNCLQCRPNCYVWNSPSSGRERLEFDILFGTAASHAQISGIWHV
;
A
#
# COMPACT_ATOMS: atom_id res chain seq x y z
N MET A 1 9.67 6.48 -11.40
CA MET A 1 11.01 5.86 -11.44
C MET A 1 12.13 6.84 -11.15
N GLY A 2 12.20 7.99 -11.86
CA GLY A 2 13.26 8.98 -11.65
C GLY A 2 13.43 9.46 -10.20
N VAL A 3 12.33 9.70 -9.48
CA VAL A 3 12.39 10.25 -8.11
C VAL A 3 13.07 9.30 -7.11
N ILE A 4 12.86 7.99 -7.23
CA ILE A 4 13.49 7.01 -6.33
C ILE A 4 14.99 6.95 -6.58
N ILE A 5 15.40 6.96 -7.85
CA ILE A 5 16.81 6.95 -8.26
C ILE A 5 17.49 8.22 -7.76
N THR A 6 16.86 9.39 -7.92
CA THR A 6 17.40 10.65 -7.40
C THR A 6 17.45 10.67 -5.87
N CYS A 7 16.46 10.10 -5.18
CA CYS A 7 16.46 10.02 -3.72
C CYS A 7 17.58 9.11 -3.19
N MET A 8 17.79 7.95 -3.80
CA MET A 8 18.89 7.05 -3.46
C MET A 8 20.25 7.65 -3.79
N ALA A 9 20.39 8.30 -4.95
CA ALA A 9 21.61 9.01 -5.31
C ALA A 9 21.91 10.15 -4.34
N ASN A 10 20.92 10.95 -3.96
CA ASN A 10 21.08 12.06 -3.01
C ASN A 10 21.45 11.56 -1.60
N PHE A 11 20.86 10.44 -1.16
CA PHE A 11 21.22 9.82 0.12
C PHE A 11 22.69 9.34 0.14
N LEU A 12 23.11 8.62 -0.91
CA LEU A 12 24.49 8.14 -1.03
C LEU A 12 25.48 9.29 -1.17
N ALA A 13 25.20 10.26 -2.03
CA ALA A 13 26.04 11.44 -2.22
C ALA A 13 26.16 12.25 -0.92
N GLY A 14 25.05 12.46 -0.20
CA GLY A 14 25.04 13.18 1.08
C GLY A 14 25.91 12.52 2.15
N ILE A 15 25.88 11.18 2.25
CA ILE A 15 26.75 10.44 3.17
C ILE A 15 28.21 10.53 2.76
N VAL A 16 28.52 10.34 1.47
CA VAL A 16 29.90 10.41 0.96
C VAL A 16 30.49 11.79 1.20
N ILE A 17 29.77 12.86 0.86
CA ILE A 17 30.20 14.25 1.08
C ILE A 17 30.44 14.49 2.58
N ALA A 18 29.53 14.03 3.45
CA ALA A 18 29.68 14.18 4.90
C ALA A 18 30.96 13.52 5.43
N PHE A 19 31.24 12.29 5.02
CA PHE A 19 32.45 11.56 5.42
C PHE A 19 33.74 12.22 4.91
N VAL A 20 33.73 12.73 3.67
CA VAL A 20 34.88 13.42 3.08
C VAL A 20 35.21 14.71 3.83
N LEU A 21 34.19 15.48 4.24
CA LEU A 21 34.42 16.72 4.98
C LEU A 21 34.91 16.45 6.40
N SER A 22 34.22 15.59 7.16
CA SER A 22 34.54 15.38 8.58
C SER A 22 33.94 14.10 9.12
N TRP A 23 34.79 13.09 9.36
CA TRP A 23 34.35 11.80 9.89
C TRP A 23 33.78 11.87 11.32
N LYS A 24 34.34 12.73 12.19
CA LYS A 24 33.94 12.87 13.61
C LYS A 24 32.52 13.42 13.76
N MET A 25 32.18 14.46 13.00
CA MET A 25 30.85 15.07 13.02
C MET A 25 29.81 14.14 12.37
N THR A 26 30.20 13.49 11.27
CA THR A 26 29.32 12.58 10.52
C THR A 26 28.90 11.37 11.36
N LEU A 27 29.80 10.80 12.17
CA LEU A 27 29.46 9.70 13.10
C LEU A 27 28.34 10.07 14.08
N VAL A 28 28.37 11.30 14.61
CA VAL A 28 27.33 11.78 15.52
C VAL A 28 26.00 11.92 14.78
N MET A 29 26.00 12.49 13.57
CA MET A 29 24.79 12.61 12.75
C MET A 29 24.24 11.25 12.33
N LEU A 30 25.12 10.29 12.03
CA LEU A 30 24.74 8.94 11.62
C LEU A 30 23.95 8.22 12.72
N CYS A 31 24.14 8.54 14.00
CA CYS A 31 23.32 8.00 15.10
C CYS A 31 21.89 8.55 15.10
N PHE A 32 21.68 9.78 14.62
CA PHE A 32 20.34 10.38 14.53
C PHE A 32 19.53 9.85 13.34
N VAL A 33 20.19 9.50 12.24
CA VAL A 33 19.53 8.95 11.03
C VAL A 33 18.66 7.72 11.31
N PRO A 34 19.13 6.63 11.96
CA PRO A 34 18.31 5.46 12.26
C PRO A 34 17.23 5.76 13.28
N PHE A 35 17.46 6.68 14.22
CA PHE A 35 16.45 7.13 15.17
C PHE A 35 15.29 7.86 14.47
N MET A 36 15.61 8.73 13.50
CA MET A 36 14.62 9.38 12.64
C MET A 36 13.89 8.37 11.74
N ALA A 37 14.61 7.43 11.13
CA ALA A 37 14.01 6.40 10.30
C ALA A 37 13.04 5.52 11.10
N ALA A 38 13.41 5.11 12.31
CA ALA A 38 12.57 4.30 13.20
C ALA A 38 11.27 5.01 13.57
N SER A 39 11.35 6.31 13.92
CA SER A 39 10.15 7.10 14.25
C SER A 39 9.22 7.27 13.04
N MET A 40 9.78 7.52 11.85
CA MET A 40 9.01 7.62 10.62
C MET A 40 8.29 6.31 10.26
N ILE A 41 8.96 5.16 10.42
CA ILE A 41 8.35 3.84 10.21
C ILE A 41 7.23 3.58 11.22
N GLY A 42 7.43 3.92 12.49
CA GLY A 42 6.43 3.78 13.54
C GLY A 42 5.16 4.57 13.23
N ILE A 43 5.33 5.85 12.87
CA ILE A 43 4.22 6.74 12.51
C ILE A 43 3.53 6.25 11.23
N GLY A 44 4.28 5.78 10.23
CA GLY A 44 3.73 5.20 9.01
C GLY A 44 2.83 3.98 9.29
N LYS A 45 3.23 3.09 10.22
CA LYS A 45 2.42 1.93 10.62
C LYS A 45 1.13 2.35 11.33
N VAL A 46 1.21 3.30 12.27
CA VAL A 46 0.04 3.80 12.99
C VAL A 46 -0.92 4.51 12.03
N ALA A 47 -0.40 5.35 11.15
CA ALA A 47 -1.19 6.02 10.12
C ALA A 47 -1.89 5.00 9.22
N GLY A 48 -1.17 3.97 8.76
CA GLY A 48 -1.75 2.88 7.97
C GLY A 48 -2.88 2.14 8.68
N TYR A 49 -2.73 1.85 9.98
CA TYR A 49 -3.80 1.23 10.79
C TYR A 49 -5.03 2.13 10.92
N MET A 50 -4.83 3.42 11.19
CA MET A 50 -5.92 4.39 11.31
C MET A 50 -6.65 4.59 9.97
N ILE A 51 -5.93 4.62 8.84
CA ILE A 51 -6.49 4.68 7.49
C ILE A 51 -7.39 3.46 7.24
N LYS A 52 -6.91 2.24 7.54
CA LYS A 52 -7.72 1.02 7.38
C LYS A 52 -8.99 1.04 8.23
N LYS A 53 -8.91 1.51 9.47
CA LYS A 53 -10.06 1.65 10.37
C LYS A 53 -11.08 2.66 9.84
N GLU A 54 -10.60 3.81 9.36
CA GLU A 54 -11.42 4.83 8.72
C GLU A 54 -12.13 4.27 7.47
N LEU A 55 -11.40 3.64 6.55
CA LEU A 55 -11.98 3.00 5.35
C LEU A 55 -13.03 1.95 5.71
N LYS A 56 -12.84 1.17 6.80
CA LYS A 56 -13.84 0.20 7.25
C LYS A 56 -15.15 0.86 7.70
N HIS A 57 -15.08 2.03 8.33
CA HIS A 57 -16.27 2.78 8.72
C HIS A 57 -16.95 3.44 7.51
N TYR A 58 -16.18 3.98 6.57
CA TYR A 58 -16.71 4.50 5.30
C TYR A 58 -17.34 3.39 4.44
N GLY A 59 -16.72 2.22 4.35
CA GLY A 59 -17.25 1.08 3.59
C GLY A 59 -18.61 0.60 4.10
N LYS A 60 -18.86 0.67 5.42
CA LYS A 60 -20.20 0.38 5.99
C LYS A 60 -21.25 1.39 5.56
N ALA A 61 -20.91 2.68 5.50
CA ALA A 61 -21.83 3.70 5.02
C ALA A 61 -22.09 3.54 3.51
N GLY A 62 -21.06 3.20 2.73
CA GLY A 62 -21.18 2.86 1.32
C GLY A 62 -22.10 1.66 1.06
N ALA A 63 -21.94 0.58 1.83
CA ALA A 63 -22.79 -0.60 1.71
C ALA A 63 -24.27 -0.30 2.01
N ILE A 64 -24.57 0.56 2.98
CA ILE A 64 -25.95 0.99 3.27
C ILE A 64 -26.53 1.77 2.07
N ALA A 65 -25.74 2.67 1.48
CA ALA A 65 -26.18 3.42 0.31
C ALA A 65 -26.43 2.48 -0.89
N GLU A 66 -25.55 1.50 -1.11
CA GLU A 66 -25.69 0.50 -2.16
C GLU A 66 -26.95 -0.37 -1.98
N GLU A 67 -27.24 -0.80 -0.75
CA GLU A 67 -28.46 -1.54 -0.39
C GLU A 67 -29.72 -0.76 -0.73
N VAL A 68 -29.76 0.54 -0.36
CA VAL A 68 -30.92 1.42 -0.61
C VAL A 68 -31.10 1.71 -2.09
N ILE A 69 -30.01 1.93 -2.84
CA ILE A 69 -30.07 2.19 -4.28
C ILE A 69 -30.50 0.92 -5.04
N GLY A 70 -29.93 -0.24 -4.69
CA GLY A 70 -30.30 -1.53 -5.29
C GLY A 70 -31.75 -1.93 -4.99
N GLY A 71 -32.25 -1.56 -3.80
CA GLY A 71 -33.61 -1.84 -3.33
C GLY A 71 -34.60 -0.69 -3.43
N ILE A 72 -34.37 0.35 -4.25
CA ILE A 72 -35.14 1.61 -4.14
C ILE A 72 -36.67 1.42 -4.22
N ARG A 73 -37.14 0.46 -5.04
CA ARG A 73 -38.57 0.13 -5.17
C ARG A 73 -39.17 -0.40 -3.87
N THR A 74 -38.44 -1.20 -3.10
CA THR A 74 -38.92 -1.75 -1.82
C THR A 74 -38.93 -0.67 -0.74
N VAL A 75 -37.91 0.18 -0.69
CA VAL A 75 -37.84 1.30 0.28
C VAL A 75 -39.00 2.27 0.08
N ILE A 76 -39.35 2.58 -1.17
CA ILE A 76 -40.52 3.41 -1.51
C ILE A 76 -41.82 2.70 -1.15
N ALA A 77 -41.96 1.41 -1.48
CA ALA A 77 -43.17 0.63 -1.19
C ALA A 77 -43.49 0.56 0.31
N PHE A 78 -42.47 0.54 1.18
CA PHE A 78 -42.63 0.56 2.63
C PHE A 78 -42.54 1.96 3.26
N ASN A 79 -42.44 3.02 2.44
CA ASN A 79 -42.23 4.41 2.90
C ASN A 79 -41.08 4.56 3.92
N GLY A 80 -40.01 3.77 3.74
CA GLY A 80 -38.91 3.60 4.71
C GLY A 80 -37.76 4.60 4.58
N GLN A 81 -37.89 5.61 3.73
CA GLN A 81 -36.80 6.52 3.34
C GLN A 81 -36.13 7.21 4.53
N MET A 82 -36.93 7.71 5.49
CA MET A 82 -36.39 8.41 6.66
C MET A 82 -35.58 7.49 7.57
N ASN A 83 -35.97 6.21 7.67
CA ASN A 83 -35.28 5.24 8.51
C ASN A 83 -33.89 4.93 7.97
N GLU A 84 -33.78 4.78 6.64
CA GLU A 84 -32.50 4.56 5.95
C GLU A 84 -31.59 5.79 5.98
N ILE A 85 -32.14 7.02 5.89
CA ILE A 85 -31.38 8.26 6.07
C ILE A 85 -30.74 8.32 7.46
N ILE A 86 -31.49 7.95 8.51
CA ILE A 86 -30.97 7.92 9.89
C ILE A 86 -29.86 6.87 10.02
N ARG A 87 -30.06 5.67 9.45
CA ARG A 87 -29.07 4.57 9.44
C ARG A 87 -27.78 4.98 8.73
N TYR A 88 -27.88 5.65 7.59
CA TYR A 88 -26.74 6.20 6.86
C TYR A 88 -26.01 7.27 7.67
N ARG A 89 -26.74 8.27 8.19
CA ARG A 89 -26.17 9.37 8.99
C ARG A 89 -25.43 8.86 10.24
N LYS A 90 -25.99 7.87 10.93
CA LYS A 90 -25.36 7.25 12.12
C LYS A 90 -24.03 6.57 11.76
N SER A 91 -23.95 5.94 10.59
CA SER A 91 -22.72 5.29 10.12
C SER A 91 -21.68 6.31 9.65
N LEU A 92 -22.13 7.39 9.00
CA LEU A 92 -21.27 8.49 8.54
C LEU A 92 -20.64 9.26 9.71
N LEU A 93 -21.41 9.58 10.76
CA LEU A 93 -20.89 10.28 11.94
C LEU A 93 -19.78 9.48 12.64
N LYS A 94 -19.88 8.15 12.66
CA LYS A 94 -18.82 7.28 13.20
C LYS A 94 -17.56 7.34 12.33
N ALA A 95 -17.71 7.38 11.01
CA ALA A 95 -16.58 7.53 10.08
C ALA A 95 -15.88 8.89 10.26
N VAL A 96 -16.65 9.98 10.32
CA VAL A 96 -16.12 11.35 10.53
C VAL A 96 -15.37 11.47 11.86
N LYS A 97 -15.93 10.95 12.96
CA LYS A 97 -15.25 10.96 14.27
C LYS A 97 -13.92 10.20 14.22
N SER A 98 -13.88 9.04 13.55
CA SER A 98 -12.65 8.28 13.37
C SER A 98 -11.62 9.03 12.51
N GLY A 99 -12.08 9.72 11.46
CA GLY A 99 -11.23 10.55 10.59
C GLY A 99 -10.63 11.74 11.33
N SER A 100 -11.40 12.42 12.18
CA SER A 100 -10.92 13.55 12.99
C SER A 100 -9.83 13.13 14.00
N ILE A 101 -10.04 12.02 14.71
CA ILE A 101 -9.03 11.47 15.64
C ILE A 101 -7.76 11.05 14.89
N LYS A 102 -7.91 10.42 13.73
CA LYS A 102 -6.77 10.09 12.85
C LYS A 102 -6.02 11.36 12.46
N ALA A 103 -6.71 12.39 12.00
CA ALA A 103 -6.08 13.63 11.56
C ALA A 103 -5.27 14.28 12.68
N ALA A 104 -5.83 14.37 13.89
CA ALA A 104 -5.13 14.88 15.07
C ALA A 104 -3.92 14.02 15.47
N THR A 105 -4.04 12.70 15.38
CA THR A 105 -2.94 11.78 15.73
C THR A 105 -1.79 11.88 14.72
N ILE A 106 -2.10 11.95 13.42
CA ILE A 106 -1.10 12.06 12.36
C ILE A 106 -0.43 13.43 12.43
N SER A 107 -1.19 14.52 12.61
CA SER A 107 -0.61 15.87 12.70
C SER A 107 0.30 16.01 13.92
N GLY A 108 -0.12 15.49 15.08
CA GLY A 108 0.72 15.46 16.28
C GLY A 108 1.99 14.63 16.09
N ALA A 109 1.89 13.48 15.41
CA ALA A 109 3.03 12.64 15.08
C ALA A 109 4.01 13.30 14.08
N THR A 110 3.50 14.04 13.09
CA THR A 110 4.38 14.80 12.18
C THR A 110 5.07 15.95 12.91
N ALA A 111 4.40 16.61 13.85
CA ALA A 111 4.98 17.67 14.66
C ALA A 111 6.10 17.14 15.56
N SER A 112 5.98 15.93 16.11
CA SER A 112 7.03 15.34 16.94
C SER A 112 8.30 14.99 16.15
N ILE A 113 8.18 14.55 14.89
CA ILE A 113 9.34 14.41 13.99
C ILE A 113 10.02 15.76 13.77
N GLN A 114 9.24 16.82 13.51
CA GLN A 114 9.78 18.15 13.27
C GLN A 114 10.50 18.72 14.51
N LEU A 115 9.97 18.46 15.70
CA LEU A 115 10.64 18.80 16.96
C LEU A 115 11.99 18.10 17.08
N LEU A 116 12.05 16.82 16.74
CA LEU A 116 13.26 16.01 16.80
C LEU A 116 14.34 16.52 15.83
N VAL A 117 13.94 17.03 14.65
CA VAL A 117 14.85 17.73 13.71
C VAL A 117 15.50 18.96 14.36
N PHE A 118 14.71 19.77 15.09
CA PHE A 118 15.25 20.95 15.78
C PHE A 118 16.19 20.56 16.93
N VAL A 119 15.88 19.49 17.66
CA VAL A 119 16.77 18.96 18.70
C VAL A 119 18.08 18.46 18.08
N SER A 120 18.04 17.71 16.97
CA SER A 120 19.25 17.25 16.30
C SER A 120 20.08 18.41 15.75
N MET A 121 19.42 19.47 15.26
CA MET A 121 20.09 20.71 14.85
C MET A 121 20.83 21.38 16.01
N GLY A 122 20.22 21.46 17.19
CA GLY A 122 20.86 22.01 18.40
C GLY A 122 22.10 21.20 18.81
N VAL A 123 21.99 19.88 18.84
CA VAL A 123 23.12 18.98 19.17
C VAL A 123 24.22 19.06 18.11
N ALA A 124 23.84 19.13 16.82
CA ALA A 124 24.76 19.27 15.70
C ALA A 124 25.63 20.51 15.83
N PHE A 125 25.02 21.67 16.11
CA PHE A 125 25.76 22.91 16.25
C PHE A 125 26.54 23.01 17.56
N TRP A 126 26.03 22.44 18.65
CA TRP A 126 26.79 22.37 19.89
C TRP A 126 28.11 21.60 19.70
N TYR A 127 28.02 20.38 19.16
CA TYR A 127 29.18 19.55 18.88
C TYR A 127 30.05 20.13 17.77
N GLY A 128 29.44 20.65 16.71
CA GLY A 128 30.12 21.32 15.61
C GLY A 128 30.95 22.51 16.08
N THR A 129 30.37 23.39 16.90
CA THR A 129 31.07 24.55 17.47
C THR A 129 32.27 24.13 18.31
N LYS A 130 32.16 23.04 19.10
CA LYS A 130 33.31 22.48 19.83
C LYS A 130 34.44 22.10 18.87
N LEU A 131 34.16 21.40 17.77
CA LEU A 131 35.19 21.05 16.78
C LEU A 131 35.79 22.26 16.06
N VAL A 132 35.00 23.33 15.84
CA VAL A 132 35.52 24.59 15.30
C VAL A 132 36.50 25.24 16.28
N ILE A 133 36.19 25.25 17.58
CA ILE A 133 37.08 25.82 18.61
C ILE A 133 38.40 25.06 18.70
N TYR A 134 38.38 23.72 18.50
CA TYR A 134 39.59 22.90 18.45
C TYR A 134 40.40 23.07 17.14
N GLY A 135 39.91 23.85 16.17
CA GLY A 135 40.60 24.11 14.91
C GLY A 135 40.57 22.94 13.92
N GLU A 136 39.76 21.90 14.15
CA GLU A 136 39.70 20.73 13.26
C GLU A 136 38.82 20.99 12.02
N ILE A 137 37.79 21.83 12.15
CA ILE A 137 36.76 22.05 11.11
C ILE A 137 36.40 23.54 11.05
N SER A 138 36.06 24.06 9.87
CA SER A 138 35.48 25.41 9.71
C SER A 138 33.97 25.42 10.01
N ALA A 139 33.42 26.60 10.34
CA ALA A 139 31.98 26.77 10.51
C ALA A 139 31.21 26.37 9.22
N GLY A 140 31.72 26.75 8.04
CA GLY A 140 31.08 26.42 6.76
C GLY A 140 30.98 24.92 6.48
N THR A 141 32.05 24.18 6.79
CA THR A 141 32.08 22.71 6.68
C THR A 141 31.10 22.04 7.65
N THR A 142 30.88 22.60 8.84
CA THR A 142 29.86 22.08 9.78
C THR A 142 28.45 22.19 9.20
N PHE A 143 28.09 23.34 8.64
CA PHE A 143 26.79 23.54 7.98
C PHE A 143 26.63 22.63 6.75
N ALA A 144 27.68 22.49 5.94
CA ALA A 144 27.66 21.63 4.76
C ALA A 144 27.43 20.15 5.12
N VAL A 145 28.11 19.64 6.15
CA VAL A 145 27.90 18.25 6.63
C VAL A 145 26.46 18.07 7.15
N PHE A 146 25.97 19.00 7.98
CA PHE A 146 24.61 18.93 8.52
C PHE A 146 23.57 18.86 7.39
N TRP A 147 23.67 19.75 6.40
CA TRP A 147 22.69 19.81 5.32
C TRP A 147 22.81 18.67 4.31
N SER A 148 24.00 18.14 4.11
CA SER A 148 24.22 16.93 3.29
C SER A 148 23.55 15.70 3.92
N VAL A 149 23.73 15.48 5.23
CA VAL A 149 23.15 14.31 5.93
C VAL A 149 21.63 14.45 6.09
N MET A 150 21.16 15.63 6.50
CA MET A 150 19.72 15.89 6.65
C MET A 150 18.99 15.84 5.31
N GLY A 151 19.56 16.46 4.26
CA GLY A 151 19.00 16.42 2.90
C GLY A 151 18.91 14.98 2.36
N GLY A 152 19.94 14.17 2.59
CA GLY A 152 19.91 12.74 2.26
C GLY A 152 18.82 11.98 3.02
N THR A 153 18.71 12.22 4.33
CA THR A 153 17.70 11.57 5.19
C THR A 153 16.27 11.92 4.79
N PHE A 154 16.00 13.18 4.45
CA PHE A 154 14.70 13.60 3.94
C PHE A 154 14.39 13.00 2.57
N ALA A 155 15.38 12.92 1.68
CA ALA A 155 15.21 12.27 0.39
C ALA A 155 14.84 10.78 0.55
N LEU A 156 15.45 10.08 1.51
CA LEU A 156 15.10 8.71 1.84
C LEU A 156 13.65 8.59 2.37
N GLY A 157 13.21 9.54 3.21
CA GLY A 157 11.83 9.61 3.68
C GLY A 157 10.81 9.77 2.54
N GLN A 158 11.13 10.57 1.53
CA GLN A 158 10.27 10.75 0.35
C GLN A 158 10.25 9.54 -0.59
N ALA A 159 11.29 8.71 -0.58
CA ALA A 159 11.34 7.48 -1.38
C ALA A 159 10.38 6.39 -0.88
N ALA A 160 10.08 6.36 0.42
CA ALA A 160 9.23 5.33 1.03
C ALA A 160 7.83 5.17 0.37
N PRO A 161 7.02 6.23 0.17
CA PRO A 161 5.73 6.08 -0.52
C PRO A 161 5.87 5.69 -1.99
N GLN A 162 6.95 6.11 -2.65
CA GLN A 162 7.19 5.82 -4.07
C GLN A 162 7.53 4.33 -4.27
N LEU A 163 8.27 3.74 -3.34
CA LEU A 163 8.52 2.31 -3.31
C LEU A 163 7.22 1.52 -3.14
N ALA A 164 6.31 1.97 -2.27
CA ALA A 164 5.01 1.32 -2.07
C ALA A 164 4.17 1.26 -3.36
N VAL A 165 4.21 2.32 -4.18
CA VAL A 165 3.50 2.35 -5.48
C VAL A 165 4.07 1.31 -6.44
N ILE A 166 5.40 1.17 -6.52
CA ILE A 166 6.04 0.16 -7.39
C ILE A 166 5.69 -1.25 -6.93
N ILE A 167 5.70 -1.50 -5.61
CA ILE A 167 5.31 -2.79 -5.05
C ILE A 167 3.84 -3.09 -5.41
N GLY A 168 2.95 -2.11 -5.27
CA GLY A 168 1.55 -2.24 -5.67
C GLY A 168 1.37 -2.51 -7.17
N ALA A 169 2.13 -1.80 -8.02
CA ALA A 169 2.11 -2.02 -9.47
C ALA A 169 2.62 -3.42 -9.84
N LYS A 170 3.68 -3.92 -9.18
CA LYS A 170 4.17 -5.28 -9.36
C LYS A 170 3.13 -6.32 -8.95
N ALA A 171 2.46 -6.11 -7.81
CA ALA A 171 1.40 -7.01 -7.33
C ALA A 171 0.17 -7.03 -8.25
N ALA A 172 -0.14 -5.92 -8.92
CA ALA A 172 -1.21 -5.88 -9.92
C ALA A 172 -0.78 -6.52 -11.26
N ALA A 173 0.48 -6.40 -11.65
CA ALA A 173 0.99 -7.04 -12.86
C ALA A 173 1.01 -8.57 -12.72
N THR A 174 1.38 -9.10 -11.55
CA THR A 174 1.41 -10.55 -11.31
C THR A 174 0.06 -11.21 -11.53
N THR A 175 -1.05 -10.58 -11.12
CA THR A 175 -2.38 -11.16 -11.35
C THR A 175 -2.76 -11.21 -12.83
N ILE A 176 -2.27 -10.28 -13.64
CA ILE A 176 -2.49 -10.27 -15.09
C ILE A 176 -1.64 -11.38 -15.74
N PHE A 177 -0.36 -11.47 -15.38
CA PHE A 177 0.53 -12.50 -15.91
C PHE A 177 0.08 -13.91 -15.51
N ASP A 178 -0.44 -14.11 -14.29
CA ASP A 178 -1.01 -15.38 -13.85
C ASP A 178 -2.21 -15.82 -14.72
N VAL A 179 -3.01 -14.89 -15.24
CA VAL A 179 -4.12 -15.19 -16.16
C VAL A 179 -3.61 -15.52 -17.57
N ILE A 180 -2.57 -14.84 -18.03
CA ILE A 180 -1.95 -15.08 -19.34
C ILE A 180 -1.25 -16.44 -19.38
N ASP A 181 -0.48 -16.76 -18.34
CA ASP A 181 0.29 -18.01 -18.22
C ASP A 181 -0.58 -19.19 -17.77
N ARG A 182 -1.86 -18.95 -17.47
CA ARG A 182 -2.82 -20.02 -17.16
C ARG A 182 -2.98 -20.91 -18.39
N SER A 183 -2.36 -22.09 -18.36
CA SER A 183 -2.58 -23.14 -19.37
C SER A 183 -4.07 -23.46 -19.48
N GLN A 184 -4.68 -23.10 -20.60
CA GLN A 184 -6.10 -23.34 -20.85
C GLN A 184 -6.30 -24.83 -21.20
N ASN A 185 -6.96 -25.59 -20.32
CA ASN A 185 -7.45 -26.93 -20.63
C ASN A 185 -8.74 -26.93 -21.48
N CYS A 186 -9.21 -25.75 -21.93
CA CYS A 186 -10.36 -25.67 -22.81
C CYS A 186 -10.00 -26.19 -24.21
N LEU A 187 -10.66 -27.28 -24.61
CA LEU A 187 -10.59 -27.87 -25.95
C LEU A 187 -10.81 -26.85 -27.08
N GLN A 188 -11.53 -25.76 -26.82
CA GLN A 188 -11.90 -24.71 -27.78
C GLN A 188 -10.71 -24.07 -28.52
N CYS A 189 -9.52 -24.00 -27.90
CA CYS A 189 -8.33 -23.36 -28.48
C CYS A 189 -7.39 -24.35 -29.17
N ARG A 190 -7.70 -25.66 -29.24
CA ARG A 190 -6.91 -26.59 -30.03
C ARG A 190 -7.25 -26.42 -31.52
N PRO A 191 -6.25 -26.38 -32.43
CA PRO A 191 -6.47 -26.29 -33.88
C PRO A 191 -7.22 -27.50 -34.48
N ASN A 192 -7.54 -28.51 -33.66
CA ASN A 192 -8.27 -29.73 -34.02
C ASN A 192 -9.57 -29.87 -33.19
N CYS A 193 -10.25 -28.76 -32.92
CA CYS A 193 -11.60 -28.82 -32.36
C CYS A 193 -12.59 -29.11 -33.50
N TYR A 194 -13.32 -30.22 -33.39
CA TYR A 194 -14.40 -30.56 -34.32
C TYR A 194 -15.43 -29.42 -34.27
N VAL A 195 -15.54 -28.67 -35.36
CA VAL A 195 -16.57 -27.64 -35.52
C VAL A 195 -17.92 -28.35 -35.46
N TRP A 196 -18.73 -28.02 -34.46
CA TRP A 196 -20.13 -28.42 -34.42
C TRP A 196 -20.83 -27.79 -35.63
N ASN A 197 -21.07 -28.60 -36.67
CA ASN A 197 -21.93 -28.19 -37.77
C ASN A 197 -23.37 -28.10 -37.27
N SER A 198 -24.15 -27.16 -37.83
CA SER A 198 -25.56 -26.97 -37.47
C SER A 198 -26.34 -28.29 -37.60
N PRO A 199 -27.22 -28.64 -36.65
CA PRO A 199 -27.93 -29.91 -36.67
C PRO A 199 -28.81 -29.99 -37.92
N SER A 200 -28.55 -30.97 -38.78
CA SER A 200 -29.36 -31.21 -39.97
C SER A 200 -30.66 -31.89 -39.56
N SER A 201 -31.71 -31.10 -39.29
CA SER A 201 -33.14 -31.49 -39.33
C SER A 201 -33.45 -32.97 -39.04
N GLY A 202 -32.95 -33.49 -37.92
CA GLY A 202 -33.06 -34.89 -37.53
C GLY A 202 -33.27 -34.96 -36.02
N ARG A 203 -34.09 -35.92 -35.59
CA ARG A 203 -34.47 -36.09 -34.18
C ARG A 203 -33.27 -36.67 -33.41
N GLU A 204 -32.32 -35.82 -33.03
CA GLU A 204 -31.15 -36.20 -32.25
C GLU A 204 -31.55 -36.56 -30.82
N ARG A 205 -31.19 -37.78 -30.39
CA ARG A 205 -31.41 -38.26 -29.03
C ARG A 205 -30.23 -37.82 -28.17
N LEU A 206 -30.46 -36.87 -27.27
CA LEU A 206 -29.49 -36.51 -26.24
C LEU A 206 -29.47 -37.63 -25.19
N GLU A 207 -28.45 -38.48 -25.22
CA GLU A 207 -28.18 -39.40 -24.13
C GLU A 207 -27.37 -38.65 -23.07
N PHE A 208 -28.04 -38.31 -21.97
CA PHE A 208 -27.37 -37.78 -20.78
C PHE A 208 -26.85 -38.98 -19.98
N ASP A 209 -25.60 -39.35 -20.22
CA ASP A 209 -24.88 -40.19 -19.27
C ASP A 209 -24.77 -39.41 -17.95
N ILE A 210 -25.30 -39.97 -16.86
CA ILE A 210 -25.22 -39.40 -15.52
C ILE A 210 -23.76 -39.55 -15.06
N LEU A 211 -22.90 -38.67 -15.55
CA LEU A 211 -21.57 -38.48 -15.02
C LEU A 211 -21.71 -37.65 -13.75
N PHE A 212 -21.53 -38.29 -12.59
CA PHE A 212 -21.35 -37.59 -11.31
C PHE A 212 -20.07 -36.76 -11.38
N GLY A 213 -20.17 -35.55 -11.93
CA GLY A 213 -19.13 -34.54 -11.87
C GLY A 213 -19.09 -33.93 -10.49
N THR A 214 -18.34 -34.54 -9.57
CA THR A 214 -17.92 -33.84 -8.35
C THR A 214 -16.94 -32.75 -8.76
N ALA A 215 -17.36 -31.49 -8.61
CA ALA A 215 -16.48 -30.36 -8.78
C ALA A 215 -15.29 -30.51 -7.81
N ALA A 216 -14.10 -30.66 -8.38
CA ALA A 216 -12.81 -30.75 -7.70
C ALA A 216 -12.52 -32.06 -6.94
N SER A 217 -12.05 -33.09 -7.64
CA SER A 217 -10.74 -33.73 -7.35
C SER A 217 -10.49 -34.92 -8.27
N HIS A 218 -9.25 -35.01 -8.76
CA HIS A 218 -8.72 -36.15 -9.50
C HIS A 218 -8.85 -37.44 -8.69
N ALA A 219 -9.61 -38.43 -9.20
CA ALA A 219 -9.35 -39.86 -9.00
C ALA A 219 -10.27 -40.68 -9.93
N GLN A 220 -9.68 -41.25 -10.98
CA GLN A 220 -10.33 -42.15 -11.93
C GLN A 220 -10.27 -43.57 -11.35
N ILE A 221 -11.40 -44.14 -10.93
CA ILE A 221 -11.50 -45.58 -10.60
C ILE A 221 -12.47 -46.19 -11.61
N SER A 222 -11.93 -47.01 -12.51
CA SER A 222 -12.71 -47.82 -13.45
C SER A 222 -13.28 -49.05 -12.74
N GLY A 223 -14.61 -49.20 -12.77
CA GLY A 223 -15.29 -50.44 -12.40
C GLY A 223 -16.46 -50.67 -13.36
N ILE A 224 -16.33 -51.69 -14.21
CA ILE A 224 -17.38 -52.18 -15.11
C ILE A 224 -18.35 -53.01 -14.28
N TRP A 225 -19.64 -52.68 -14.29
CA TRP A 225 -20.69 -53.61 -13.88
C TRP A 225 -21.66 -53.79 -15.03
N HIS A 226 -21.70 -55.01 -15.57
CA HIS A 226 -22.82 -55.50 -16.36
C HIS A 226 -23.89 -56.01 -15.39
N VAL A 227 -25.12 -55.52 -15.61
CA VAL A 227 -26.45 -55.97 -15.14
C VAL A 227 -26.52 -56.78 -13.86
#